data_AF-A0A0G4MKJ5-F1
#
_entry.id   AF-A0A0G4MKJ5-F1
#
_cell.length_a   1.000
_cell.length_b   1.000
_cell.length_c   1.000
_cell.angle_alpha   90.00
_cell.angle_beta   90.00
_cell.angle_gamma   90.00
#
_symmetry.space_group_name_H-M   'P 1'
#
loop_
_entity.id
_entity.type
_entity.pdbx_description
1 polymer ?
#
loop_
_entity_poly.entity_id
_entity_poly.type
_entity_poly.pdbx_seq_one_letter_code
_entity_poly.pdbx_strand_id
1 'polypeptide(L)'
;IYKEIGEKRADFLCLQEISTEAFKEEFSPELAKYEYRGVQWPKTRAKTMNERDALGVDGCATFFNASKFILLDKHVVEFATIAINRPDMKNQHDVFNRVMPKDNIAVVIFLESRQTGARFILVN
;
A
#
# COMPACT_ATOMS: atom_id res chain seq x y z
N ILE A 1 9.88 13.47 9.14
CA ILE A 1 9.16 12.90 7.98
C ILE A 1 8.59 14.02 7.10
N TYR A 2 7.62 14.83 7.54
CA TYR A 2 6.99 15.86 6.68
C TYR A 2 7.95 16.90 6.10
N LYS A 3 8.93 17.36 6.89
CA LYS A 3 9.97 18.29 6.41
C LYS A 3 10.75 17.70 5.24
N GLU A 4 11.17 16.45 5.35
CA GLU A 4 11.94 15.75 4.33
C GLU A 4 11.10 15.47 3.07
N ILE A 5 9.82 15.13 3.23
CA ILE A 5 8.88 14.94 2.12
C ILE A 5 8.64 16.26 1.38
N GLY A 6 8.40 17.35 2.11
CA GLY A 6 8.17 18.68 1.54
C GLY A 6 9.41 19.27 0.85
N GLU A 7 10.61 18.98 1.36
CA GLU A 7 11.88 19.43 0.78
C GLU A 7 12.24 18.66 -0.49
N LYS A 8 12.06 17.33 -0.49
CA LYS A 8 12.43 16.48 -1.64
C LYS A 8 11.44 16.58 -2.82
N ARG A 9 10.18 16.97 -2.56
CA ARG A 9 9.11 17.07 -3.58
C ARG A 9 9.05 15.86 -4.51
N ALA A 10 9.18 14.66 -3.94
CA ALA A 10 9.28 13.42 -4.71
C ALA A 10 7.93 13.08 -5.36
N ASP A 11 7.91 12.81 -6.67
CA ASP A 11 6.66 12.54 -7.39
C ASP A 11 5.88 11.32 -6.86
N PHE A 12 6.58 10.39 -6.23
CA PHE A 12 6.04 9.20 -5.59
C PHE A 12 6.65 9.03 -4.20
N LEU A 13 5.82 8.60 -3.23
CA LEU A 13 6.23 8.31 -1.86
C LEU A 13 5.65 6.94 -1.48
N CYS A 14 6.52 5.97 -1.23
CA CYS A 14 6.16 4.65 -0.73
C CYS A 14 6.51 4.56 0.76
N LEU A 15 5.50 4.45 1.62
CA LEU A 15 5.63 4.39 3.07
C LEU A 15 5.16 3.04 3.58
N GLN A 16 5.88 2.48 4.55
CA GLN A 16 5.52 1.27 5.29
C GLN A 16 5.13 1.62 6.72
N GLU A 17 4.48 0.68 7.41
CA GLU A 17 4.02 0.82 8.80
C GLU A 17 2.99 1.94 9.00
N ILE A 18 2.19 2.24 7.98
CA ILE A 18 1.16 3.27 8.04
C ILE A 18 -0.19 2.64 8.38
N SER A 19 -0.74 2.99 9.54
CA SER A 19 -2.09 2.57 9.94
C SER A 19 -3.17 3.25 9.11
N THR A 20 -4.35 2.62 9.04
CA THR A 20 -5.50 3.17 8.32
C THR A 20 -5.94 4.51 8.91
N GLU A 21 -5.90 4.63 10.24
CA GLU A 21 -6.20 5.86 10.96
C GLU A 21 -5.18 6.96 10.63
N ALA A 22 -3.88 6.69 10.77
CA ALA A 22 -2.83 7.67 10.47
C ALA A 22 -2.91 8.13 9.01
N PHE A 23 -3.15 7.21 8.08
CA PHE A 23 -3.32 7.55 6.66
C PHE A 23 -4.45 8.56 6.43
N LYS A 24 -5.60 8.39 7.10
CA LYS A 24 -6.79 9.21 6.91
C LYS A 24 -6.70 10.55 7.65
N GLU A 25 -6.27 10.53 8.89
CA GLU A 25 -6.35 11.68 9.79
C GLU A 25 -5.09 12.56 9.73
N GLU A 26 -3.94 12.00 9.35
CA GLU A 26 -2.65 12.71 9.40
C GLU A 26 -2.01 12.86 8.01
N PHE A 27 -1.67 11.75 7.35
CA PHE A 27 -0.87 11.79 6.13
C PHE A 27 -1.64 12.32 4.93
N SER A 28 -2.87 11.85 4.68
CA SER A 28 -3.64 12.28 3.51
C SER A 28 -3.98 13.78 3.55
N PRO A 29 -4.47 14.35 4.66
CA PRO A 29 -4.75 15.77 4.75
C PRO A 29 -3.50 16.64 4.59
N GLU A 30 -2.37 16.23 5.18
CA GLU A 30 -1.12 17.00 5.09
C GLU A 30 -0.54 16.96 3.68
N LEU A 31 -0.48 15.78 3.05
CA LEU A 31 0.08 15.62 1.72
C LEU A 31 -0.82 16.16 0.60
N ALA A 32 -2.14 16.22 0.82
CA ALA A 32 -3.07 16.87 -0.11
C ALA A 32 -2.78 18.37 -0.31
N LYS A 33 -2.20 19.06 0.69
CA LYS A 33 -1.74 20.46 0.56
C LYS A 33 -0.68 20.64 -0.52
N TYR A 34 0.02 19.56 -0.88
CA TYR A 34 1.04 19.51 -1.91
C TYR A 34 0.59 18.70 -3.15
N GLU A 35 -0.73 18.61 -3.37
CA GLU A 35 -1.37 17.92 -4.50
C GLU A 35 -1.16 16.39 -4.56
N TYR A 36 -0.75 15.76 -3.47
CA TYR A 36 -0.66 14.30 -3.44
C TYR A 36 -2.03 13.65 -3.24
N ARG A 37 -2.21 12.49 -3.86
CA ARG A 37 -3.24 11.52 -3.49
C ARG A 37 -2.57 10.23 -3.05
N GLY A 38 -3.23 9.51 -2.14
CA GLY A 38 -2.72 8.28 -1.56
C GLY A 38 -3.61 7.07 -1.83
N VAL A 39 -2.97 5.91 -1.88
CA VAL A 39 -3.61 4.60 -1.72
C VAL A 39 -2.97 3.94 -0.51
N GLN A 40 -3.79 3.40 0.40
CA GLN A 40 -3.31 2.63 1.53
C GLN A 40 -4.06 1.30 1.61
N TRP A 41 -3.34 0.28 2.08
CA TRP A 41 -3.92 -1.01 2.40
C TRP A 41 -3.34 -1.52 3.72
N PRO A 42 -4.17 -1.90 4.70
CA PRO A 42 -3.71 -2.51 5.94
C PRO A 42 -3.30 -3.97 5.72
N LYS A 43 -2.45 -4.50 6.60
CA LYS A 43 -2.14 -5.94 6.65
C LYS A 43 -3.41 -6.78 6.81
N THR A 44 -3.36 -8.02 6.33
CA THR A 44 -4.54 -8.90 6.20
C THR A 44 -5.25 -9.19 7.53
N ARG A 45 -4.54 -9.11 8.67
CA ARG A 45 -5.13 -9.30 10.00
C ARG A 45 -6.27 -8.32 10.33
N ALA A 46 -6.32 -7.15 9.68
CA ALA A 46 -7.42 -6.20 9.85
C ALA A 46 -8.80 -6.82 9.53
N LYS A 47 -8.85 -7.82 8.62
CA LYS A 47 -10.09 -8.48 8.19
C LYS A 47 -10.77 -9.29 9.29
N THR A 48 -10.03 -9.71 10.32
CA THR A 48 -10.55 -10.54 11.42
C THR A 48 -10.79 -9.76 12.70
N MET A 49 -10.52 -8.44 12.68
CA MET A 49 -10.69 -7.56 13.83
C MET A 49 -12.02 -6.81 13.74
N ASN A 50 -12.49 -6.27 14.86
CA ASN A 50 -13.60 -5.32 14.82
C ASN A 50 -13.15 -4.02 14.12
N GLU A 51 -14.11 -3.22 13.65
CA GLU A 51 -13.82 -2.03 12.85
C GLU A 51 -12.89 -1.03 13.56
N ARG A 52 -13.06 -0.85 14.87
CA ARG A 52 -12.26 0.11 15.65
C ARG A 52 -10.79 -0.31 15.69
N ASP A 53 -10.52 -1.57 16.02
CA ASP A 53 -9.15 -2.07 16.14
C ASP A 53 -8.50 -2.22 14.76
N ALA A 54 -9.30 -2.53 13.72
CA ALA A 54 -8.83 -2.62 12.34
C ALA A 54 -8.25 -1.29 11.82
N LEU A 55 -8.73 -0.14 12.31
CA LEU A 55 -8.20 1.18 11.93
C LEU A 55 -6.74 1.37 12.36
N GLY A 56 -6.35 0.78 13.49
CA GLY A 56 -4.98 0.82 14.02
C GLY A 56 -4.01 -0.13 13.32
N VAL A 57 -4.49 -1.03 12.45
CA VAL A 57 -3.62 -2.00 11.76
C VAL A 57 -2.77 -1.29 10.72
N ASP A 58 -1.46 -1.48 10.84
CA ASP A 58 -0.46 -0.95 9.95
C ASP A 58 -0.45 -1.67 8.59
N GLY A 59 0.08 -0.98 7.58
CA GLY A 59 0.20 -1.50 6.23
C GLY A 59 1.09 -0.60 5.36
N CYS A 60 0.82 -0.62 4.06
CA CYS A 60 1.60 0.15 3.08
C CYS A 60 0.75 1.28 2.51
N ALA A 61 1.33 2.47 2.40
CA ALA A 61 0.71 3.63 1.78
C ALA A 61 1.60 4.17 0.66
N THR A 62 1.00 4.38 -0.52
CA THR A 62 1.68 4.96 -1.67
C THR A 62 0.99 6.26 -2.05
N PHE A 63 1.74 7.36 -1.99
CA PHE A 63 1.29 8.68 -2.44
C PHE A 63 1.93 9.05 -3.76
N PHE A 64 1.19 9.75 -4.60
CA PHE A 64 1.66 10.24 -5.89
C PHE A 64 1.12 11.64 -6.16
N ASN A 65 1.88 12.45 -6.91
CA ASN A 65 1.44 13.78 -7.30
C ASN A 65 0.28 13.69 -8.31
N ALA A 66 -0.92 14.10 -7.89
CA ALA A 66 -2.13 13.97 -8.70
C ALA A 66 -2.23 14.97 -9.85
N SER A 67 -1.44 16.06 -9.84
CA SER A 67 -1.33 16.98 -10.97
C SER A 67 -0.47 16.42 -12.10
N LYS A 68 0.36 15.41 -11.81
CA LYS A 68 1.19 14.70 -12.81
C LYS A 68 0.67 13.31 -13.21
N PHE A 69 -0.03 12.62 -12.32
CA PHE A 69 -0.41 11.22 -12.53
C PHE A 69 -1.90 10.94 -12.27
N ILE A 70 -2.42 9.95 -12.99
CA ILE A 70 -3.77 9.40 -12.83
C ILE A 70 -3.65 7.98 -12.31
N LEU A 71 -4.30 7.68 -11.18
CA LEU A 71 -4.48 6.31 -10.73
C LEU A 71 -5.52 5.62 -11.62
N LEU A 72 -5.09 4.60 -12.34
CA LEU A 72 -5.94 3.80 -13.19
C LEU A 72 -6.48 2.57 -12.45
N ASP A 73 -5.65 1.92 -11.65
CA ASP A 73 -6.04 0.72 -10.90
C ASP A 73 -5.16 0.51 -9.66
N LYS A 74 -5.63 -0.30 -8.71
CA LYS A 74 -4.91 -0.66 -7.49
C LYS A 74 -5.21 -2.11 -7.09
N HIS A 75 -4.17 -2.82 -6.68
CA HIS A 75 -4.23 -4.20 -6.24
C HIS A 75 -3.44 -4.38 -4.95
N VAL A 76 -3.86 -5.35 -4.15
CA VAL A 76 -3.10 -5.82 -2.99
C VAL A 76 -2.62 -7.23 -3.25
N VAL A 77 -1.35 -7.47 -2.94
CA VAL A 77 -0.74 -8.79 -2.93
C VAL A 77 -0.67 -9.26 -1.49
N GLU A 78 -1.47 -10.28 -1.17
CA GLU A 78 -1.44 -10.95 0.14
C GLU A 78 -0.56 -12.19 0.05
N PHE A 79 0.66 -12.13 0.59
CA PHE A 79 1.66 -13.18 0.36
C PHE A 79 1.22 -14.55 0.87
N ALA A 80 0.59 -14.61 2.05
CA ALA A 80 0.03 -15.85 2.59
C ALA A 80 -1.03 -16.47 1.67
N THR A 81 -1.96 -15.65 1.16
CA THR A 81 -3.03 -16.08 0.25
C THR A 81 -2.46 -16.64 -1.06
N ILE A 82 -1.46 -15.96 -1.64
CA ILE A 82 -0.80 -16.43 -2.86
C ILE A 82 -0.06 -17.75 -2.61
N ALA A 83 0.65 -17.88 -1.49
CA ALA A 83 1.39 -19.09 -1.16
C ALA A 83 0.47 -20.31 -1.00
N ILE A 84 -0.71 -20.15 -0.42
CA ILE A 84 -1.70 -21.24 -0.24
C ILE A 84 -2.32 -21.68 -1.57
N ASN A 85 -2.56 -20.72 -2.48
CA ASN A 85 -3.20 -20.98 -3.76
C ASN A 85 -2.25 -21.54 -4.83
N ARG A 86 -0.94 -21.58 -4.54
CA ARG A 86 0.07 -22.13 -5.42
C ARG A 86 0.15 -23.66 -5.33
N PRO A 87 -0.14 -24.41 -6.41
CA PRO A 87 -0.15 -25.87 -6.39
C PRO A 87 1.19 -26.49 -5.97
N ASP A 88 2.30 -25.83 -6.33
CA ASP A 88 3.67 -26.24 -6.02
C ASP A 88 4.06 -25.99 -4.56
N MET A 89 3.34 -25.12 -3.85
CA MET A 89 3.67 -24.67 -2.49
C MET A 89 2.71 -25.23 -1.43
N LYS A 90 1.46 -25.53 -1.79
CA LYS A 90 0.38 -25.90 -0.86
C LYS A 90 0.69 -27.12 0.03
N ASN A 91 1.45 -28.09 -0.48
CA ASN A 91 1.76 -29.33 0.25
C ASN A 91 3.11 -29.30 0.98
N GLN A 92 3.81 -28.16 0.97
CA GLN A 92 5.09 -28.03 1.65
C GLN A 92 4.90 -27.61 3.11
N HIS A 93 5.43 -28.42 4.03
CA HIS A 93 5.36 -28.17 5.47
C HIS A 93 5.94 -26.80 5.86
N ASP A 94 7.01 -26.37 5.18
CA ASP A 94 7.63 -25.06 5.41
C ASP A 94 6.71 -23.90 5.04
N VAL A 95 5.90 -24.02 3.98
CA VAL A 95 4.95 -22.98 3.57
C VAL A 95 3.90 -22.78 4.65
N PHE A 96 3.38 -23.89 5.20
CA PHE A 96 2.38 -23.84 6.29
C PHE A 96 2.94 -23.21 7.57
N ASN A 97 4.15 -23.58 7.97
CA ASN A 97 4.70 -23.13 9.25
C ASN A 97 5.40 -21.77 9.20
N ARG A 98 5.91 -21.35 8.04
CA ARG A 98 6.78 -20.17 7.93
C ARG A 98 6.18 -19.03 7.11
N VAL A 99 5.36 -19.34 6.11
CA VAL A 99 4.82 -18.35 5.16
C VAL A 99 3.38 -17.99 5.49
N MET A 100 2.51 -18.98 5.70
CA MET A 100 1.09 -18.73 6.01
C MET A 100 0.84 -17.85 7.23
N PRO A 101 1.61 -17.95 8.34
CA PRO A 101 1.35 -17.13 9.52
C PRO A 101 1.74 -15.65 9.33
N LYS A 102 2.38 -15.29 8.20
CA LYS A 102 2.83 -13.94 7.91
C LYS A 102 1.74 -13.17 7.18
N ASP A 103 1.30 -12.05 7.76
CA ASP A 103 0.28 -11.16 7.22
C ASP A 103 0.87 -10.03 6.36
N ASN A 104 2.10 -10.20 5.87
CA ASN A 104 2.77 -9.23 5.02
C ASN A 104 2.00 -9.06 3.69
N ILE A 105 2.01 -7.83 3.19
CA ILE A 105 1.35 -7.44 1.95
C ILE A 105 2.29 -6.59 1.10
N ALA A 106 1.97 -6.48 -0.19
CA ALA A 106 2.47 -5.41 -1.06
C ALA A 106 1.30 -4.71 -1.75
N VAL A 107 1.43 -3.42 -1.99
CA VAL A 107 0.43 -2.59 -2.68
C VAL A 107 0.95 -2.24 -4.06
N VAL A 108 0.17 -2.60 -5.07
CA VAL A 108 0.45 -2.37 -6.48
C VAL A 108 -0.50 -1.29 -6.98
N ILE A 109 0.03 -0.22 -7.55
CA ILE A 109 -0.78 0.81 -8.22
C ILE A 109 -0.38 0.95 -9.69
N PHE A 110 -1.39 1.10 -10.54
CA PHE A 110 -1.24 1.34 -11.97
C PHE A 110 -1.53 2.81 -12.27
N LEU A 111 -0.55 3.49 -12.86
CA LEU A 111 -0.56 4.93 -13.05
C LEU A 111 -0.38 5.29 -14.53
N GLU A 112 -0.97 6.41 -14.92
CA GLU A 112 -0.73 7.07 -16.21
C GLU A 112 -0.15 8.46 -15.97
N SER A 113 0.92 8.81 -16.69
CA SER A 113 1.43 10.18 -16.74
C SER A 113 0.48 11.06 -17.54
N ARG A 114 0.01 12.15 -16.93
CA ARG A 114 -0.82 13.15 -17.60
C ARG A 114 -0.08 13.89 -18.71
N GLN A 115 1.25 13.97 -18.62
CA GLN A 115 2.06 14.71 -19.58
C GLN A 115 2.34 13.90 -20.85
N THR A 116 2.66 12.62 -20.70
CA THR A 116 3.12 11.78 -21.82
C THR A 116 2.12 10.70 -22.23
N GLY A 117 1.11 10.42 -21.40
CA GLY A 117 0.23 9.26 -21.55
C GLY A 117 0.91 7.92 -21.24
N ALA A 118 2.19 7.93 -20.83
CA ALA A 118 2.92 6.71 -20.50
C ALA A 118 2.32 6.06 -19.25
N ARG A 119 2.22 4.72 -19.28
CA ARG A 119 1.64 3.93 -18.19
C ARG A 119 2.70 3.07 -17.53
N PHE A 120 2.65 3.00 -16.21
CA PHE A 120 3.62 2.24 -15.42
C PHE A 120 2.99 1.75 -14.13
N ILE A 121 3.64 0.75 -13.54
CA ILE A 121 3.24 0.14 -12.27
C ILE A 121 4.23 0.59 -11.21
N LEU A 122 3.71 0.99 -10.05
CA LEU A 122 4.50 1.23 -8.85
C LEU A 122 4.09 0.22 -7.78
N VAL A 123 5.07 -0.43 -7.17
CA VAL A 123 4.88 -1.45 -6.13
C VAL A 123 5.56 -0.98 -4.85
N ASN A 124 4.84 -1.09 -3.74
CA ASN A 124 5.32 -0.83 -2.38
C ASN A 124 5.17 -2.11 -1.55
#